data_AF-A0A397UEC1-F1
#
_entry.id   AF-A0A397UEC1-F1
#
_cell.length_a   1.000
_cell.length_b   1.000
_cell.length_c   1.000
_cell.angle_alpha   90.00
_cell.angle_beta   90.00
_cell.angle_gamma   90.00
#
_symmetry.space_group_name_H-M   'P 1'
#
loop_
_entity.id
_entity.type
_entity.pdbx_description
1 polymer ?
#
loop_
_entity_poly.entity_id
_entity_poly.type
_entity_poly.pdbx_seq_one_letter_code
_entity_poly.pdbx_strand_id
1 'polypeptide(L)'
;MREERIRFLEEELNNAIELSTQEKEELIEEISKLKRIVHQLEEENKKKDKEISNKDRLISEFDERGTKLKTRIREISKLAGNTPKAQDYTTRLVDENECLKREINTIRVNQINRINKINQQKNRITDLLCQNFALALLRYRDRLELTNTQEALQNVQAWNFNENESDSYSDENSSDLYNFDLDMATIAELADAIDLSLADTTICKTILTNQIKRATRSIRRKYTNLQQDLVNVQYDRDIYRQERDQAVLERDQLRTNAQNQVNRMINNIARKQTRIGELLGEKLALQLIYQRCKAEADLSEFNRAWVFNQYQKWKAREINSRQNILNLNQQIFALQNNPYNMAEARRLPTLKYVSILLNPIPQYMGQMPPSDYCDMIIQAWAPAIPNMMALENANAGDFDDAVKVEIMKGKMAGKYAPVPPQNNFVNPAVNIDSPDTLRAWLNAKYQRETVGTSQSAILRLSQERFQPFDNPDTYET
;
A
#
# COMPACT_ATOMS: atom_id res chain seq x y z
N MET A 1 81.66 -24.98 6.96
CA MET A 1 81.03 -23.99 7.86
C MET A 1 80.29 -22.87 7.11
N ARG A 2 80.93 -21.88 6.45
CA ARG A 2 80.16 -20.81 5.75
C ARG A 2 79.42 -21.28 4.49
N GLU A 3 80.04 -22.12 3.66
CA GLU A 3 79.42 -22.63 2.42
C GLU A 3 78.27 -23.62 2.69
N GLU A 4 78.37 -24.43 3.74
CA GLU A 4 77.28 -25.35 4.13
C GLU A 4 76.05 -24.60 4.65
N ARG A 5 76.25 -23.48 5.37
CA ARG A 5 75.15 -22.64 5.84
C ARG A 5 74.45 -21.93 4.67
N ILE A 6 75.19 -21.53 3.65
CA ILE A 6 74.64 -20.93 2.42
C ILE A 6 73.81 -21.97 1.67
N ARG A 7 74.34 -23.18 1.44
CA ARG A 7 73.57 -24.25 0.77
C ARG A 7 72.28 -24.63 1.51
N PHE A 8 72.33 -24.72 2.84
CA PHE A 8 71.14 -25.02 3.63
C PHE A 8 70.05 -23.94 3.47
N LEU A 9 70.44 -22.66 3.52
CA LEU A 9 69.50 -21.55 3.35
C LEU A 9 68.96 -21.46 1.91
N GLU A 10 69.76 -21.80 0.90
CA GLU A 10 69.30 -21.90 -0.49
C GLU A 10 68.27 -23.01 -0.67
N GLU A 11 68.47 -24.16 -0.03
CA GLU A 11 67.54 -25.29 -0.06
C GLU A 11 66.23 -24.99 0.68
N GLU A 12 66.32 -24.34 1.84
CA GLU A 12 65.15 -23.90 2.62
C GLU A 12 64.34 -22.83 1.86
N LEU A 13 65.03 -21.89 1.20
CA LEU A 13 64.40 -20.88 0.34
C LEU A 13 63.72 -21.52 -0.87
N ASN A 14 64.36 -22.48 -1.54
CA ASN A 14 63.78 -23.18 -2.68
C ASN A 14 62.54 -24.00 -2.28
N ASN A 15 62.58 -24.70 -1.15
CA ASN A 15 61.40 -25.42 -0.63
C ASN A 15 60.25 -24.46 -0.31
N ALA A 16 60.52 -23.30 0.28
CA ALA A 16 59.50 -22.29 0.57
C ALA A 16 58.90 -21.69 -0.71
N ILE A 17 59.72 -21.48 -1.74
CA ILE A 17 59.27 -21.03 -3.06
C ILE A 17 58.35 -22.09 -3.68
N GLU A 18 58.77 -23.37 -3.67
CA GLU A 18 58.02 -24.48 -4.27
C GLU A 18 56.64 -24.65 -3.61
N LEU A 19 56.58 -24.65 -2.28
CA LEU A 19 55.33 -24.70 -1.52
C LEU A 19 54.41 -23.52 -1.85
N SER A 20 54.98 -22.30 -1.92
CA SER A 20 54.22 -21.09 -2.28
C SER A 20 53.68 -21.14 -3.70
N THR A 21 54.42 -21.71 -4.66
CA THR A 21 53.92 -21.95 -6.03
C THR A 21 52.77 -22.95 -6.05
N GLN A 22 52.84 -24.02 -5.26
CA GLN A 22 51.78 -25.02 -5.20
C GLN A 22 50.48 -24.45 -4.60
N GLU A 23 50.57 -23.70 -3.49
CA GLU A 23 49.43 -22.99 -2.90
C GLU A 23 48.79 -22.00 -3.90
N LYS A 24 49.62 -21.31 -4.69
CA LYS A 24 49.14 -20.39 -5.72
C LYS A 24 48.37 -21.12 -6.82
N GLU A 25 48.83 -22.29 -7.25
CA GLU A 25 48.13 -23.11 -8.26
C GLU A 25 46.78 -23.62 -7.75
N GLU A 26 46.73 -24.10 -6.50
CA GLU A 26 45.48 -24.52 -5.86
C GLU A 26 44.47 -23.36 -5.78
N LEU A 27 44.92 -22.16 -5.38
CA LEU A 27 44.08 -20.96 -5.34
C LEU A 27 43.57 -20.57 -6.74
N ILE A 28 44.40 -20.68 -7.78
CA ILE A 28 43.98 -20.42 -9.17
C ILE A 28 42.90 -21.40 -9.61
N GLU A 29 43.02 -22.68 -9.24
CA GLU A 29 42.02 -23.69 -9.56
C GLU A 29 40.70 -23.43 -8.82
N GLU A 30 40.77 -23.07 -7.54
CA GLU A 30 39.59 -22.76 -6.73
C GLU A 30 38.86 -21.49 -7.23
N ILE A 31 39.61 -20.43 -7.58
CA ILE A 31 39.07 -19.23 -8.23
C ILE A 31 38.38 -19.61 -9.56
N SER A 32 38.96 -20.54 -10.32
CA SER A 32 38.38 -21.00 -11.59
C SER A 32 37.10 -21.80 -11.40
N LYS A 33 37.00 -22.60 -10.32
CA LYS A 33 35.77 -23.31 -9.93
C LYS A 33 34.67 -22.32 -9.48
N LEU A 34 35.03 -21.34 -8.64
CA LEU A 34 34.09 -20.32 -8.17
C LEU A 34 33.54 -19.46 -9.31
N LYS A 35 34.39 -19.06 -10.27
CA LYS A 35 33.93 -18.32 -11.47
C LYS A 35 32.88 -19.09 -12.27
N ARG A 36 33.04 -20.40 -12.44
CA ARG A 36 32.04 -21.26 -13.12
C ARG A 36 30.72 -21.29 -12.36
N ILE A 37 30.76 -21.44 -11.03
CA ILE A 37 29.55 -21.45 -10.19
C ILE A 37 28.82 -20.11 -10.27
N VAL A 38 29.54 -18.99 -10.18
CA VAL A 38 28.95 -17.65 -10.29
C VAL A 38 28.24 -17.48 -11.62
N HIS A 39 28.90 -17.85 -12.73
CA HIS A 39 28.28 -17.74 -14.05
C HIS A 39 27.00 -18.58 -14.19
N GLN A 40 26.99 -19.78 -13.60
CA GLN A 40 25.82 -20.64 -13.60
C GLN A 40 24.65 -20.06 -12.78
N LEU A 41 24.95 -19.46 -11.62
CA LEU A 41 23.96 -18.76 -10.79
C LEU A 41 23.38 -17.51 -11.48
N GLU A 42 24.21 -16.76 -12.22
CA GLU A 42 23.75 -15.61 -13.00
C GLU A 42 22.74 -16.01 -14.07
N GLU A 43 22.98 -17.12 -14.79
CA GLU A 43 22.04 -17.63 -15.79
C GLU A 43 20.75 -18.17 -15.17
N GLU A 44 20.82 -18.85 -14.01
CA GLU A 44 19.63 -19.25 -13.27
C GLU A 44 18.80 -18.04 -12.78
N ASN A 45 19.46 -16.98 -12.32
CA ASN A 45 18.78 -15.76 -11.90
C ASN A 45 18.07 -15.08 -13.06
N LYS A 46 18.72 -14.96 -14.24
CA LYS A 46 18.06 -14.45 -15.45
C LYS A 46 16.81 -15.25 -15.83
N LYS A 47 16.84 -16.58 -15.65
CA LYS A 47 15.68 -17.44 -15.91
C LYS A 47 14.55 -17.19 -14.90
N LYS A 48 14.88 -17.06 -13.61
CA LYS A 48 13.90 -16.77 -12.54
C LYS A 48 13.28 -15.38 -12.71
N ASP A 49 14.05 -14.37 -13.11
CA ASP A 49 13.53 -13.02 -13.37
C ASP A 49 12.49 -13.01 -14.49
N LYS A 50 12.71 -13.79 -15.56
CA LYS A 50 11.70 -13.98 -16.62
C LYS A 50 10.43 -14.66 -16.09
N GLU A 51 10.58 -15.64 -15.20
CA GLU A 51 9.44 -16.33 -14.59
C GLU A 51 8.62 -15.40 -13.68
N ILE A 52 9.31 -14.55 -12.89
CA ILE A 52 8.67 -13.53 -12.06
C ILE A 52 7.90 -12.54 -12.94
N SER A 53 8.51 -12.03 -14.01
CA SER A 53 7.85 -11.11 -14.93
C SER A 53 6.58 -11.70 -15.57
N ASN A 54 6.62 -12.99 -15.94
CA ASN A 54 5.43 -13.68 -16.45
C ASN A 54 4.33 -13.83 -15.39
N LYS A 55 4.69 -14.09 -14.13
CA LYS A 55 3.73 -14.18 -13.02
C LYS A 55 3.12 -12.81 -12.71
N ASP A 56 3.89 -11.73 -12.74
CA ASP A 56 3.38 -10.36 -12.55
C ASP A 56 2.37 -9.97 -13.64
N ARG A 57 2.61 -10.40 -14.88
CA ARG A 57 1.66 -10.21 -15.98
C ARG A 57 0.35 -10.94 -15.70
N LEU A 58 0.42 -12.20 -15.27
CA LEU A 58 -0.77 -12.99 -14.92
C LEU A 58 -1.55 -12.37 -13.75
N ILE A 59 -0.85 -11.88 -12.72
CA ILE A 59 -1.49 -11.18 -11.59
C ILE A 59 -2.25 -9.94 -12.09
N SER A 60 -1.63 -9.15 -12.97
CA SER A 60 -2.27 -7.96 -13.56
C SER A 60 -3.53 -8.32 -14.36
N GLU A 61 -3.51 -9.42 -15.13
CA GLU A 61 -4.68 -9.94 -15.84
C GLU A 61 -5.79 -10.38 -14.88
N PHE A 62 -5.44 -11.01 -13.75
CA PHE A 62 -6.40 -11.40 -12.71
C PHE A 62 -7.02 -10.18 -12.02
N ASP A 63 -6.24 -9.15 -11.74
CA ASP A 63 -6.74 -7.90 -11.15
C ASP A 63 -7.72 -7.19 -12.09
N GLU A 64 -7.42 -7.14 -13.39
CA GLU A 64 -8.33 -6.58 -14.39
C GLU A 64 -9.65 -7.37 -14.46
N ARG A 65 -9.59 -8.71 -14.41
CA ARG A 65 -10.80 -9.55 -14.33
C ARG A 65 -11.57 -9.28 -13.03
N GLY A 66 -10.89 -9.15 -11.91
CA GLY A 66 -11.47 -8.83 -10.61
C GLY A 66 -12.23 -7.50 -10.63
N THR A 67 -11.65 -6.45 -11.23
CA THR A 67 -12.31 -5.15 -11.38
C THR A 67 -13.54 -5.21 -12.28
N LYS A 68 -13.48 -5.95 -13.40
CA LYS A 68 -14.63 -6.19 -14.29
C LYS A 68 -15.76 -6.93 -13.56
N LEU A 69 -15.44 -8.00 -12.82
CA LEU A 69 -16.41 -8.75 -12.02
C LEU A 69 -17.08 -7.86 -10.95
N LYS A 70 -16.29 -7.07 -10.22
CA LYS A 70 -16.80 -6.15 -9.20
C LYS A 70 -17.74 -5.10 -9.78
N THR A 71 -17.43 -4.59 -10.99
CA THR A 71 -18.28 -3.64 -11.71
C THR A 71 -19.61 -4.29 -12.11
N ARG A 72 -19.56 -5.51 -12.65
CA ARG A 72 -20.74 -6.29 -13.04
C ARG A 72 -21.61 -6.66 -11.83
N ILE A 73 -21.02 -7.02 -10.69
CA ILE A 73 -21.75 -7.26 -9.43
C ILE A 73 -22.47 -5.99 -8.98
N ARG A 74 -21.83 -4.82 -9.08
CA ARG A 74 -22.45 -3.53 -8.74
C ARG A 74 -23.62 -3.20 -9.67
N GLU A 75 -23.52 -3.50 -10.95
CA GLU A 75 -24.61 -3.35 -11.93
C GLU A 75 -25.76 -4.31 -11.63
N ILE A 76 -25.47 -5.59 -11.36
CA ILE A 76 -26.47 -6.59 -10.95
C ILE A 76 -27.13 -6.17 -9.64
N SER A 77 -26.38 -5.65 -8.67
CA SER A 77 -26.93 -5.17 -7.38
C SER A 77 -27.87 -3.96 -7.58
N LYS A 78 -27.62 -3.11 -8.58
CA LYS A 78 -28.53 -2.03 -8.98
C LYS A 78 -29.79 -2.56 -9.67
N LEU A 79 -29.67 -3.66 -10.43
CA LEU A 79 -30.79 -4.31 -11.12
C LEU A 79 -31.61 -5.24 -10.21
N ALA A 80 -31.01 -5.75 -9.13
CA ALA A 80 -31.60 -6.71 -8.19
C ALA A 80 -32.58 -6.09 -7.18
N GLY A 81 -33.06 -4.87 -7.43
CA GLY A 81 -34.22 -4.31 -6.73
C GLY A 81 -35.55 -4.91 -7.22
N ASN A 82 -35.65 -6.25 -7.39
CA ASN A 82 -36.85 -7.11 -7.44
C ASN A 82 -36.73 -8.29 -8.44
N THR A 83 -36.04 -9.41 -8.14
CA THR A 83 -36.36 -10.73 -8.77
C THR A 83 -35.68 -11.96 -8.12
N PRO A 84 -36.37 -13.13 -8.02
CA PRO A 84 -35.85 -14.36 -7.38
C PRO A 84 -34.59 -14.99 -8.02
N LYS A 85 -34.23 -14.64 -9.26
CA LYS A 85 -33.02 -15.17 -9.95
C LYS A 85 -31.71 -14.70 -9.30
N ALA A 86 -31.72 -13.57 -8.59
CA ALA A 86 -30.55 -13.09 -7.86
C ALA A 86 -30.22 -14.00 -6.65
N GLN A 87 -31.25 -14.59 -6.02
CA GLN A 87 -31.12 -15.45 -4.84
C GLN A 87 -30.38 -16.76 -5.18
N ASP A 88 -30.74 -17.41 -6.29
CA ASP A 88 -30.12 -18.67 -6.75
C ASP A 88 -28.65 -18.49 -7.15
N TYR A 89 -28.33 -17.34 -7.76
CA TYR A 89 -26.95 -16.99 -8.10
C TYR A 89 -26.09 -16.70 -6.86
N THR A 90 -26.65 -16.03 -5.85
CA THR A 90 -25.95 -15.85 -4.56
C THR A 90 -25.69 -17.17 -3.85
N THR A 91 -26.63 -18.13 -3.87
CA THR A 91 -26.42 -19.44 -3.23
C THR A 91 -25.28 -20.22 -3.88
N ARG A 92 -25.22 -20.26 -5.22
CA ARG A 92 -24.10 -20.92 -5.93
C ARG A 92 -22.74 -20.30 -5.62
N LEU A 93 -22.67 -18.97 -5.54
CA LEU A 93 -21.42 -18.28 -5.20
C LEU A 93 -20.99 -18.51 -3.75
N VAL A 94 -21.93 -18.72 -2.84
CA VAL A 94 -21.62 -19.09 -1.44
C VAL A 94 -21.06 -20.51 -1.38
N ASP A 95 -21.66 -21.46 -2.10
CA ASP A 95 -21.20 -22.85 -2.15
C ASP A 95 -19.81 -22.98 -2.79
N GLU A 96 -19.54 -22.20 -3.84
CA GLU A 96 -18.23 -22.16 -4.51
C GLU A 96 -17.14 -21.57 -3.60
N ASN A 97 -17.47 -20.53 -2.82
CA ASN A 97 -16.56 -19.99 -1.80
C ASN A 97 -16.26 -20.99 -0.67
N GLU A 98 -17.25 -21.77 -0.26
CA GLU A 98 -17.11 -22.87 0.70
C GLU A 98 -16.16 -23.95 0.17
N CYS A 99 -16.32 -24.33 -1.10
CA CYS A 99 -15.45 -25.30 -1.78
C CYS A 99 -14.00 -24.82 -1.83
N LEU A 100 -13.76 -23.58 -2.28
CA LEU A 100 -12.43 -22.98 -2.35
C LEU A 100 -11.77 -22.87 -0.97
N LYS A 101 -12.53 -22.58 0.09
CA LYS A 101 -12.00 -22.59 1.47
C LYS A 101 -11.49 -23.97 1.89
N ARG A 102 -12.19 -25.05 1.53
CA ARG A 102 -11.74 -26.42 1.84
C ARG A 102 -10.49 -26.78 1.07
N GLU A 103 -10.40 -26.39 -0.19
CA GLU A 103 -9.22 -26.63 -1.03
C GLU A 103 -7.98 -25.89 -0.49
N ILE A 104 -8.12 -24.61 -0.13
CA ILE A 104 -7.06 -23.81 0.52
C ILE A 104 -6.59 -24.47 1.82
N ASN A 105 -7.51 -24.94 2.65
CA ASN A 105 -7.14 -25.64 3.89
C ASN A 105 -6.38 -26.94 3.62
N THR A 106 -6.77 -27.69 2.59
CA THR A 106 -6.11 -28.94 2.20
C THR A 106 -4.67 -28.67 1.72
N ILE A 107 -4.49 -27.63 0.89
CA ILE A 107 -3.17 -27.19 0.43
C ILE A 107 -2.29 -26.75 1.62
N ARG A 108 -2.85 -26.00 2.57
CA ARG A 108 -2.15 -25.54 3.77
C ARG A 108 -1.67 -26.73 4.63
N VAL A 109 -2.52 -27.73 4.85
CA VAL A 109 -2.15 -28.94 5.60
C VAL A 109 -1.03 -29.71 4.89
N ASN A 110 -1.12 -29.86 3.56
CA ASN A 110 -0.09 -30.53 2.77
C ASN A 110 1.26 -29.78 2.82
N GLN A 111 1.26 -28.46 2.79
CA GLN A 111 2.46 -27.65 2.95
C GLN A 111 3.09 -27.81 4.34
N ILE A 112 2.29 -27.78 5.41
CA ILE A 112 2.76 -27.99 6.78
C ILE A 112 3.43 -29.38 6.91
N ASN A 113 2.80 -30.43 6.38
CA ASN A 113 3.37 -31.77 6.38
C ASN A 113 4.70 -31.85 5.62
N ARG A 114 4.82 -31.14 4.51
CA ARG A 114 6.05 -31.07 3.71
C ARG A 114 7.17 -30.33 4.46
N ILE A 115 6.85 -29.22 5.12
CA ILE A 115 7.79 -28.46 5.97
C ILE A 115 8.28 -29.34 7.12
N ASN A 116 7.37 -30.06 7.80
CA ASN A 116 7.73 -30.97 8.88
C ASN A 116 8.69 -32.06 8.41
N LYS A 117 8.46 -32.63 7.22
CA LYS A 117 9.33 -33.65 6.64
C LYS A 117 10.72 -33.10 6.27
N ILE A 118 10.78 -31.87 5.73
CA ILE A 118 12.05 -31.18 5.46
C ILE A 118 12.81 -30.92 6.76
N ASN A 119 12.14 -30.44 7.81
CA ASN A 119 12.77 -30.21 9.11
C ASN A 119 13.32 -31.52 9.71
N GLN A 120 12.57 -32.61 9.60
CA GLN A 120 13.03 -33.92 10.06
C GLN A 120 14.28 -34.39 9.30
N GLN A 121 14.32 -34.20 7.97
CA GLN A 121 15.49 -34.50 7.15
C GLN A 121 16.69 -33.63 7.52
N LYS A 122 16.47 -32.33 7.74
CA LYS A 122 17.52 -31.39 8.16
C LYS A 122 18.14 -31.82 9.49
N ASN A 123 17.33 -32.18 10.48
CA ASN A 123 17.82 -32.67 11.77
C ASN A 123 18.65 -33.94 11.60
N ARG A 124 18.23 -34.87 10.74
CA ARG A 124 18.98 -36.10 10.45
C ARG A 124 20.32 -35.83 9.78
N ILE A 125 20.40 -34.83 8.89
CA ILE A 125 21.66 -34.38 8.28
C ILE A 125 22.58 -33.77 9.35
N THR A 126 22.04 -32.95 10.25
CA THR A 126 22.80 -32.37 11.36
C THR A 126 23.39 -33.44 12.27
N ASP A 127 22.61 -34.46 12.65
CA ASP A 127 23.12 -35.58 13.45
C ASP A 127 24.23 -36.35 12.74
N LEU A 128 24.09 -36.63 11.43
CA LEU A 128 25.12 -37.29 10.64
C LEU A 128 26.40 -36.46 10.54
N LEU A 129 26.29 -35.14 10.42
CA LEU A 129 27.44 -34.23 10.43
C LEU A 129 28.16 -34.26 11.79
N CYS A 130 27.41 -34.24 12.90
CA CYS A 130 27.97 -34.36 14.23
C CYS A 130 28.68 -35.71 14.45
N GLN A 131 28.09 -36.82 13.97
CA GLN A 131 28.72 -38.14 14.02
C GLN A 131 30.02 -38.21 13.20
N ASN A 132 30.01 -37.67 11.97
CA ASN A 132 31.21 -37.62 11.14
C ASN A 132 32.32 -36.76 11.76
N PHE A 133 31.95 -35.64 12.39
CA PHE A 133 32.90 -34.79 13.11
C PHE A 133 33.52 -35.53 14.31
N ALA A 134 32.71 -36.25 15.09
CA ALA A 134 33.21 -37.06 16.20
C ALA A 134 34.15 -38.20 15.72
N LEU A 135 33.82 -38.86 14.61
CA LEU A 135 34.69 -39.86 13.98
C LEU A 135 36.02 -39.26 13.48
N ALA A 136 36.00 -38.04 12.94
CA ALA A 136 37.21 -37.36 12.51
C ALA A 136 38.13 -37.02 13.69
N LEU A 137 37.56 -36.59 14.83
CA LEU A 137 38.31 -36.34 16.06
C LEU A 137 38.93 -37.62 16.63
N LEU A 138 38.20 -38.74 16.62
CA LEU A 138 38.73 -40.06 17.03
C LEU A 138 39.90 -40.48 16.14
N ARG A 139 39.77 -40.38 14.81
CA ARG A 139 40.86 -40.70 13.87
C ARG A 139 42.09 -39.81 14.06
N TYR A 140 41.87 -38.53 14.41
CA TYR A 140 42.96 -37.61 14.72
C TYR A 140 43.70 -38.03 15.99
N ARG A 141 42.95 -38.42 17.04
CA ARG A 141 43.52 -38.96 18.28
C ARG A 141 44.30 -40.25 18.04
N ASP A 142 43.75 -41.19 17.29
CA ASP A 142 44.42 -42.47 16.98
C ASP A 142 45.74 -42.24 16.23
N ARG A 143 45.78 -41.28 15.29
CA ARG A 143 47.04 -40.87 14.63
C ARG A 143 48.04 -40.27 15.60
N LEU A 144 47.58 -39.45 16.53
CA LEU A 144 48.45 -38.78 17.50
C LEU A 144 49.06 -39.81 18.47
N GLU A 145 48.27 -40.79 18.92
CA GLU A 145 48.75 -41.92 19.71
C GLU A 145 49.71 -42.85 18.91
N LEU A 146 49.44 -43.08 17.62
CA LEU A 146 50.37 -43.78 16.71
C LEU A 146 51.69 -43.03 16.54
N THR A 147 51.65 -41.70 16.42
CA THR A 147 52.86 -40.87 16.29
C THR A 147 53.69 -40.91 17.57
N ASN A 148 53.04 -40.79 18.73
CA ASN A 148 53.70 -40.90 20.03
C ASN A 148 54.32 -42.29 20.27
N THR A 149 53.65 -43.36 19.85
CA THR A 149 54.19 -44.73 19.96
C THR A 149 55.34 -44.98 18.98
N GLN A 150 55.30 -44.36 17.80
CA GLN A 150 56.40 -44.41 16.82
C GLN A 150 57.62 -43.62 17.29
N GLU A 151 57.44 -42.45 17.92
CA GLU A 151 58.51 -41.71 18.60
C GLU A 151 59.09 -42.48 19.79
N ALA A 152 58.24 -43.16 20.59
CA ALA A 152 58.70 -44.02 21.68
C ALA A 152 59.52 -45.22 21.16
N LEU A 153 59.11 -45.84 20.04
CA LEU A 153 59.86 -46.91 19.38
C LEU A 153 61.17 -46.42 18.77
N GLN A 154 61.19 -45.21 18.19
CA GLN A 154 62.43 -44.58 17.72
C GLN A 154 63.39 -44.25 18.87
N ASN A 155 62.87 -43.83 20.03
CA ASN A 155 63.67 -43.64 21.24
C ASN A 155 64.23 -44.98 21.77
N VAL A 156 63.44 -46.06 21.75
CA VAL A 156 63.93 -47.41 22.10
C VAL A 156 64.97 -47.92 21.08
N GLN A 157 64.81 -47.60 19.79
CA GLN A 157 65.82 -47.88 18.77
C GLN A 157 67.10 -47.02 18.95
N ALA A 158 66.99 -45.79 19.45
CA ALA A 158 68.13 -44.94 19.79
C ALA A 158 68.88 -45.45 21.03
N TRP A 159 68.18 -46.06 21.99
CA TRP A 159 68.80 -46.80 23.11
C TRP A 159 69.52 -48.08 22.64
N ASN A 160 69.02 -48.73 21.59
CA ASN A 160 69.61 -49.94 21.02
C ASN A 160 70.90 -49.72 20.21
N PHE A 161 71.31 -48.47 19.95
CA PHE A 161 72.60 -48.15 19.31
C PHE A 161 73.65 -47.63 20.28
N ASN A 162 73.36 -47.59 21.57
CA ASN A 162 74.29 -47.05 22.55
C ASN A 162 74.36 -47.93 23.79
N GLU A 163 74.76 -49.20 23.63
CA GLU A 163 75.28 -49.99 24.74
C GLU A 163 76.22 -51.11 24.23
N ASN A 164 77.51 -50.80 24.30
CA ASN A 164 78.55 -51.62 24.93
C ASN A 164 79.34 -50.59 25.77
N GLU A 165 79.64 -50.77 27.06
CA GLU A 165 80.09 -52.00 27.69
C GLU A 165 80.02 -51.87 29.23
N SER A 166 79.71 -53.01 29.86
CA SER A 166 80.09 -53.46 31.22
C SER A 166 79.18 -53.15 32.41
N ASP A 167 78.24 -54.07 32.63
CA ASP A 167 78.18 -55.03 33.75
C ASP A 167 78.96 -54.71 35.04
N SER A 168 78.32 -54.94 36.19
CA SER A 168 78.73 -56.00 37.13
C SER A 168 78.24 -55.80 38.58
N TYR A 169 77.22 -56.59 38.94
CA TYR A 169 76.96 -57.23 40.24
C TYR A 169 76.46 -56.39 41.45
N SER A 170 75.15 -56.56 41.68
CA SER A 170 74.50 -57.08 42.90
C SER A 170 75.07 -56.80 44.30
N ASP A 171 74.11 -56.38 45.13
CA ASP A 171 73.75 -56.92 46.44
C ASP A 171 74.19 -56.20 47.73
N GLU A 172 73.20 -56.22 48.62
CA GLU A 172 73.29 -56.22 50.07
C GLU A 172 73.56 -54.90 50.84
N ASN A 173 72.45 -54.40 51.37
CA ASN A 173 72.15 -54.30 52.81
C ASN A 173 72.89 -53.30 53.72
N SER A 174 72.01 -52.68 54.53
CA SER A 174 72.14 -52.45 55.98
C SER A 174 72.97 -51.27 56.46
N SER A 175 72.24 -50.37 57.12
CA SER A 175 72.56 -49.68 58.38
C SER A 175 73.95 -49.90 58.95
N ASP A 176 74.63 -48.80 59.29
CA ASP A 176 74.93 -48.55 60.71
C ASP A 176 75.32 -47.11 61.00
N LEU A 177 74.77 -46.64 62.12
CA LEU A 177 75.26 -45.52 62.92
C LEU A 177 76.73 -45.74 63.32
N TYR A 178 77.53 -44.67 63.43
CA TYR A 178 78.15 -44.23 64.69
C TYR A 178 79.28 -43.19 64.50
N ASN A 179 79.18 -42.14 65.31
CA ASN A 179 80.19 -41.32 65.98
C ASN A 179 81.44 -40.81 65.26
N PHE A 180 81.46 -39.48 65.17
CA PHE A 180 82.63 -38.68 65.49
C PHE A 180 83.07 -38.97 66.94
N ASP A 181 84.31 -39.43 67.13
CA ASP A 181 85.11 -39.01 68.28
C ASP A 181 86.55 -38.78 67.82
N LEU A 182 86.97 -37.54 68.04
CA LEU A 182 88.24 -36.97 67.71
C LEU A 182 89.05 -36.97 68.99
N ASP A 183 89.65 -38.10 69.37
CA ASP A 183 90.42 -38.18 70.61
C ASP A 183 91.93 -38.18 70.40
N MET A 184 92.49 -37.11 70.94
CA MET A 184 93.88 -36.69 71.10
C MET A 184 94.71 -37.69 71.93
N ALA A 185 94.82 -38.94 71.51
CA ALA A 185 95.62 -39.96 72.21
C ALA A 185 96.92 -40.37 71.49
N THR A 186 97.13 -39.99 70.22
CA THR A 186 98.21 -40.57 69.39
C THR A 186 99.46 -39.70 69.20
N ILE A 187 99.57 -38.55 69.87
CA ILE A 187 100.81 -37.73 69.83
C ILE A 187 101.77 -38.09 70.97
N ALA A 188 101.26 -38.58 72.12
CA ALA A 188 102.11 -39.04 73.23
C ALA A 188 102.83 -40.36 72.91
N GLU A 189 102.15 -41.32 72.26
CA GLU A 189 102.78 -42.58 71.82
C GLU A 189 103.79 -42.38 70.67
N LEU A 190 103.68 -41.28 69.90
CA LEU A 190 104.64 -40.97 68.84
C LEU A 190 105.96 -40.39 69.38
N ALA A 191 105.97 -39.78 70.57
CA ALA A 191 107.21 -39.28 71.17
C ALA A 191 108.04 -40.44 71.78
N ASP A 192 107.39 -41.38 72.46
CA ASP A 192 108.07 -42.54 73.08
C ASP A 192 108.58 -43.56 72.03
N ALA A 193 107.94 -43.63 70.85
CA ALA A 193 108.41 -44.48 69.74
C ALA A 193 109.59 -43.88 68.95
N ILE A 194 109.81 -42.55 69.02
CA ILE A 194 110.92 -41.88 68.33
C ILE A 194 112.25 -42.07 69.07
N ASP A 195 112.25 -42.19 70.40
CA ASP A 195 113.49 -42.41 71.18
C ASP A 195 114.02 -43.86 71.09
N LEU A 196 113.16 -44.85 70.80
CA LEU A 196 113.59 -46.26 70.66
C LEU A 196 113.92 -46.69 69.21
N SER A 197 113.52 -45.95 68.18
CA SER A 197 113.57 -46.42 66.77
C SER A 197 114.74 -45.91 65.92
N LEU A 198 115.68 -45.16 66.49
CA LEU A 198 116.89 -44.66 65.81
C LEU A 198 117.93 -45.76 65.45
N ALA A 199 117.67 -47.04 65.73
CA ALA A 199 118.60 -48.13 65.46
C ALA A 199 118.29 -48.99 64.22
N ASP A 200 117.13 -48.83 63.56
CA ASP A 200 116.76 -49.71 62.43
C ASP A 200 116.18 -48.95 61.22
N THR A 201 117.06 -48.70 60.25
CA THR A 201 116.83 -48.01 58.96
C THR A 201 115.64 -48.57 58.16
N THR A 202 115.23 -49.81 58.44
CA THR A 202 114.12 -50.50 57.77
C THR A 202 112.76 -50.02 58.27
N ILE A 203 112.64 -49.79 59.60
CA ILE A 203 111.38 -49.44 60.26
C ILE A 203 110.95 -48.01 59.94
N CYS A 204 111.89 -47.05 59.94
CA CYS A 204 111.63 -45.65 59.60
C CYS A 204 111.11 -45.45 58.17
N LYS A 205 111.62 -46.23 57.19
CA LYS A 205 111.12 -46.19 55.81
C LYS A 205 109.69 -46.69 55.71
N THR A 206 109.31 -47.72 56.44
CA THR A 206 107.95 -48.27 56.41
C THR A 206 106.93 -47.29 56.99
N ILE A 207 107.28 -46.60 58.09
CA ILE A 207 106.42 -45.61 58.75
C ILE A 207 106.16 -44.41 57.84
N LEU A 208 107.22 -43.80 57.28
CA LEU A 208 107.11 -42.68 56.33
C LEU A 208 106.30 -43.07 55.09
N THR A 209 106.54 -44.28 54.54
CA THR A 209 105.78 -44.79 53.40
C THR A 209 104.29 -44.92 53.70
N ASN A 210 103.94 -45.38 54.90
CA ASN A 210 102.55 -45.51 55.34
C ASN A 210 101.88 -44.15 55.58
N GLN A 211 102.60 -43.17 56.12
CA GLN A 211 102.10 -41.80 56.29
C GLN A 211 101.85 -41.12 54.94
N ILE A 212 102.77 -41.23 53.98
CA ILE A 212 102.58 -40.74 52.61
C ILE A 212 101.37 -41.41 51.97
N LYS A 213 101.23 -42.74 52.10
CA LYS A 213 100.05 -43.46 51.57
C LYS A 213 98.74 -42.97 52.21
N ARG A 214 98.71 -42.70 53.52
CA ARG A 214 97.51 -42.17 54.21
C ARG A 214 97.20 -40.74 53.77
N ALA A 215 98.20 -39.86 53.68
CA ALA A 215 98.03 -38.49 53.20
C ALA A 215 97.53 -38.46 51.75
N THR A 216 98.12 -39.27 50.87
CA THR A 216 97.70 -39.39 49.47
C THR A 216 96.27 -39.93 49.33
N ARG A 217 95.86 -40.91 50.16
CA ARG A 217 94.46 -41.38 50.18
C ARG A 217 93.50 -40.31 50.67
N SER A 218 93.89 -39.54 51.70
CA SER A 218 93.08 -38.43 52.23
C SER A 218 92.89 -37.33 51.19
N ILE A 219 93.97 -36.94 50.49
CA ILE A 219 93.92 -35.97 49.39
C ILE A 219 93.04 -36.49 48.24
N ARG A 220 93.20 -37.77 47.84
CA ARG A 220 92.32 -38.37 46.83
C ARG A 220 90.85 -38.29 47.23
N ARG A 221 90.49 -38.71 48.44
CA ARG A 221 89.09 -38.62 48.92
C ARG A 221 88.55 -37.20 48.90
N LYS A 222 89.33 -36.21 49.38
CA LYS A 222 88.93 -34.79 49.31
C LYS A 222 88.73 -34.31 47.88
N TYR A 223 89.61 -34.71 46.96
CA TYR A 223 89.48 -34.37 45.55
C TYR A 223 88.25 -35.02 44.92
N THR A 224 87.94 -36.28 45.24
CA THR A 224 86.74 -36.98 44.76
C THR A 224 85.46 -36.33 45.29
N ASN A 225 85.43 -35.96 46.57
CA ASN A 225 84.29 -35.24 47.16
C ASN A 225 84.09 -33.86 46.50
N LEU A 226 85.17 -33.11 46.26
CA LEU A 226 85.11 -31.83 45.54
C LEU A 226 84.61 -31.98 44.10
N GLN A 227 85.01 -33.05 43.40
CA GLN A 227 84.47 -33.34 42.06
C GLN A 227 82.97 -33.65 42.12
N GLN A 228 82.54 -34.44 43.11
CA GLN A 228 81.13 -34.76 43.30
C GLN A 228 80.29 -33.52 43.63
N ASP A 229 80.77 -32.66 44.54
CA ASP A 229 80.10 -31.40 44.89
C ASP A 229 80.00 -30.47 43.68
N LEU A 230 81.04 -30.40 42.84
CA LEU A 230 81.02 -29.58 41.64
C LEU A 230 79.96 -30.06 40.63
N VAL A 231 79.83 -31.38 40.45
CA VAL A 231 78.81 -32.00 39.60
C VAL A 231 77.41 -31.75 40.16
N ASN A 232 77.21 -31.91 41.47
CA ASN A 232 75.92 -31.66 42.12
C ASN A 232 75.50 -30.17 41.96
N VAL A 233 76.43 -29.23 42.16
CA VAL A 233 76.15 -27.78 41.97
C VAL A 233 75.85 -27.43 40.51
N GLN A 234 76.47 -28.11 39.55
CA GLN A 234 76.13 -27.93 38.12
C GLN A 234 74.74 -28.47 37.80
N TYR A 235 74.42 -29.66 38.30
CA TYR A 235 73.10 -30.28 38.14
C TYR A 235 71.99 -29.40 38.72
N ASP A 236 72.14 -28.92 39.95
CA ASP A 236 71.18 -28.01 40.58
C ASP A 236 71.00 -26.73 39.75
N ARG A 237 72.10 -26.15 39.27
CA ARG A 237 72.07 -24.92 38.45
C ARG A 237 71.30 -25.11 37.15
N ASP A 238 71.47 -26.26 36.49
CA ASP A 238 70.79 -26.53 35.22
C ASP A 238 69.29 -26.81 35.43
N ILE A 239 68.93 -27.50 36.51
CA ILE A 239 67.52 -27.64 36.94
C ILE A 239 66.89 -26.27 37.18
N TYR A 240 67.52 -25.39 37.97
CA TYR A 240 67.00 -24.05 38.24
C TYR A 240 66.84 -23.21 36.95
N ARG A 241 67.73 -23.35 35.97
CA ARG A 241 67.58 -22.68 34.67
C ARG A 241 66.36 -23.19 33.92
N GLN A 242 66.18 -24.51 33.88
CA GLN A 242 65.08 -25.15 33.17
C GLN A 242 63.72 -24.77 33.77
N GLU A 243 63.60 -24.80 35.10
CA GLU A 243 62.39 -24.35 35.82
C GLU A 243 62.09 -22.88 35.56
N ARG A 244 63.10 -22.01 35.57
CA ARG A 244 62.93 -20.58 35.28
C ARG A 244 62.46 -20.35 33.84
N ASP A 245 63.06 -21.03 32.88
CA ASP A 245 62.71 -20.88 31.47
C ASP A 245 61.29 -21.41 31.18
N GLN A 246 60.88 -22.49 31.86
CA GLN A 246 59.52 -23.01 31.81
C GLN A 246 58.51 -22.03 32.43
N ALA A 247 58.82 -21.43 33.58
CA ALA A 247 57.97 -20.40 34.20
C ALA A 247 57.81 -19.15 33.32
N VAL A 248 58.86 -18.75 32.58
CA VAL A 248 58.79 -17.65 31.61
C VAL A 248 57.85 -17.99 30.45
N LEU A 249 57.95 -19.20 29.91
CA LEU A 249 57.08 -19.71 28.84
C LEU A 249 55.61 -19.72 29.26
N GLU A 250 55.31 -20.26 30.45
CA GLU A 250 53.94 -20.27 31.00
C GLU A 250 53.39 -18.85 31.18
N ARG A 251 54.21 -17.94 31.72
CA ARG A 251 53.81 -16.54 31.91
C ARG A 251 53.53 -15.85 30.57
N ASP A 252 54.35 -16.08 29.55
CA ASP A 252 54.18 -15.47 28.22
C ASP A 252 52.95 -16.05 27.50
N GLN A 253 52.66 -17.34 27.70
CA GLN A 253 51.45 -17.99 27.19
C GLN A 253 50.18 -17.46 27.87
N LEU A 254 50.19 -17.29 29.19
CA LEU A 254 49.10 -16.65 29.93
C LEU A 254 48.86 -15.22 29.46
N ARG A 255 49.93 -14.44 29.25
CA ARG A 255 49.83 -13.08 28.72
C ARG A 255 49.20 -13.04 27.33
N THR A 256 49.60 -13.95 26.45
CA THR A 256 49.06 -14.07 25.10
C THR A 256 47.58 -14.48 25.11
N ASN A 257 47.22 -15.44 25.96
CA ASN A 257 45.82 -15.87 26.13
C ASN A 257 44.93 -14.73 26.63
N ALA A 258 45.40 -13.99 27.64
CA ALA A 258 44.69 -12.81 28.15
C ALA A 258 44.51 -11.74 27.07
N GLN A 259 45.58 -11.43 26.31
CA GLN A 259 45.51 -10.47 25.22
C GLN A 259 44.52 -10.89 24.13
N ASN A 260 44.53 -12.17 23.76
CA ASN A 260 43.59 -12.72 22.77
C ASN A 260 42.14 -12.64 23.26
N GLN A 261 41.90 -12.89 24.55
CA GLN A 261 40.57 -12.74 25.14
C GLN A 261 40.09 -11.29 25.09
N VAL A 262 40.95 -10.33 25.48
CA VAL A 262 40.65 -8.89 25.40
C VAL A 262 40.38 -8.46 23.95
N ASN A 263 41.19 -8.89 22.99
CA ASN A 263 40.99 -8.58 21.57
C ASN A 263 39.65 -9.11 21.05
N ARG A 264 39.24 -10.33 21.45
CA ARG A 264 37.91 -10.86 21.11
C ARG A 264 36.79 -10.02 21.72
N MET A 265 36.94 -9.57 22.97
CA MET A 265 35.96 -8.71 23.62
C MET A 265 35.84 -7.35 22.92
N ILE A 266 36.97 -6.70 22.60
CA ILE A 266 36.99 -5.43 21.86
C ILE A 266 36.30 -5.59 20.50
N ASN A 267 36.63 -6.64 19.74
CA ASN A 267 36.00 -6.91 18.45
C ASN A 267 34.50 -7.18 18.55
N ASN A 268 34.05 -7.84 19.63
CA ASN A 268 32.62 -8.03 19.89
C ASN A 268 31.92 -6.71 20.23
N ILE A 269 32.56 -5.85 21.02
CA ILE A 269 32.04 -4.52 21.38
C ILE A 269 31.93 -3.65 20.12
N ALA A 270 32.98 -3.58 19.31
CA ALA A 270 32.98 -2.81 18.06
C ALA A 270 31.85 -3.25 17.12
N ARG A 271 31.67 -4.56 16.90
CA ARG A 271 30.57 -5.09 16.09
C ARG A 271 29.19 -4.71 16.64
N LYS A 272 29.01 -4.76 17.96
CA LYS A 272 27.75 -4.31 18.60
C LYS A 272 27.55 -2.81 18.42
N GLN A 273 28.61 -2.01 18.52
CA GLN A 273 28.57 -0.56 18.31
C GLN A 273 28.13 -0.23 16.87
N THR A 274 28.71 -0.90 15.87
CA THR A 274 28.31 -0.76 14.47
C THR A 274 26.84 -1.11 14.28
N ARG A 275 26.39 -2.24 14.85
CA ARG A 275 24.99 -2.67 14.74
C ARG A 275 24.02 -1.68 15.41
N ILE A 276 24.40 -1.06 16.53
CA ILE A 276 23.61 -0.01 17.16
C ILE A 276 23.47 1.20 16.22
N GLY A 277 24.56 1.62 15.56
CA GLY A 277 24.53 2.70 14.57
C GLY A 277 23.58 2.41 13.40
N GLU A 278 23.64 1.21 12.83
CA GLU A 278 22.73 0.75 11.78
C GLU A 278 21.26 0.80 12.24
N LEU A 279 20.96 0.24 13.42
CA LEU A 279 19.60 0.20 13.96
C LEU A 279 19.04 1.61 14.22
N LEU A 280 19.87 2.56 14.66
CA LEU A 280 19.47 3.95 14.82
C LEU A 280 19.14 4.59 13.46
N GLY A 281 19.94 4.31 12.43
CA GLY A 281 19.68 4.75 11.05
C GLY A 281 18.38 4.17 10.50
N GLU A 282 18.17 2.86 10.63
CA GLU A 282 16.94 2.16 10.24
C GLU A 282 15.71 2.75 10.96
N LYS A 283 15.82 2.99 12.27
CA LYS A 283 14.75 3.61 13.07
C LYS A 283 14.38 5.00 12.55
N LEU A 284 15.37 5.83 12.24
CA LEU A 284 15.14 7.18 11.71
C LEU A 284 14.46 7.13 10.33
N ALA A 285 14.93 6.25 9.45
CA ALA A 285 14.34 6.05 8.13
C ALA A 285 12.87 5.61 8.22
N LEU A 286 12.56 4.65 9.10
CA LEU A 286 11.18 4.20 9.35
C LEU A 286 10.29 5.32 9.87
N GLN A 287 10.79 6.18 10.76
CA GLN A 287 10.04 7.34 11.25
C GLN A 287 9.72 8.33 10.13
N LEU A 288 10.67 8.61 9.24
CA LEU A 288 10.46 9.48 8.08
C LEU A 288 9.44 8.89 7.10
N ILE A 289 9.54 7.59 6.81
CA ILE A 289 8.57 6.89 5.96
C ILE A 289 7.17 6.98 6.57
N TYR A 290 7.05 6.71 7.86
CA TYR A 290 5.77 6.79 8.56
C TYR A 290 5.13 8.18 8.48
N GLN A 291 5.92 9.24 8.73
CA GLN A 291 5.44 10.62 8.63
C GLN A 291 4.98 10.95 7.20
N ARG A 292 5.74 10.52 6.19
CA ARG A 292 5.38 10.73 4.78
C ARG A 292 4.10 10.01 4.41
N CYS A 293 3.97 8.72 4.75
CA CYS A 293 2.76 7.95 4.48
C CYS A 293 1.53 8.56 5.17
N LYS A 294 1.70 9.07 6.39
CA LYS A 294 0.63 9.78 7.11
C LYS A 294 0.22 11.06 6.36
N ALA A 295 1.17 11.89 5.96
CA ALA A 295 0.89 13.12 5.22
C ALA A 295 0.21 12.83 3.86
N GLU A 296 0.64 11.77 3.16
CA GLU A 296 0.02 11.35 1.90
C GLU A 296 -1.41 10.86 2.10
N ALA A 297 -1.69 10.13 3.19
CA ALA A 297 -3.04 9.71 3.55
C ALA A 297 -3.94 10.92 3.87
N ASP A 298 -3.46 11.85 4.70
CA ASP A 298 -4.19 13.06 5.08
C ASP A 298 -4.53 13.92 3.84
N LEU A 299 -3.57 14.08 2.91
CA LEU A 299 -3.77 14.81 1.66
C LEU A 299 -4.78 14.13 0.74
N SER A 300 -4.74 12.80 0.65
CA SER A 300 -5.69 12.00 -0.14
C SER A 300 -7.11 12.12 0.42
N GLU A 301 -7.26 12.07 1.74
CA GLU A 301 -8.55 12.26 2.41
C GLU A 301 -9.10 13.67 2.19
N PHE A 302 -8.25 14.70 2.32
CA PHE A 302 -8.62 16.08 2.01
C PHE A 302 -9.09 16.23 0.56
N ASN A 303 -8.33 15.73 -0.40
CA ASN A 303 -8.69 15.81 -1.83
C ASN A 303 -10.01 15.10 -2.11
N ARG A 304 -10.22 13.92 -1.51
CA ARG A 304 -11.47 13.18 -1.63
C ARG A 304 -12.66 13.98 -1.07
N ALA A 305 -12.51 14.55 0.12
CA ALA A 305 -13.53 15.37 0.75
C ALA A 305 -13.84 16.62 -0.08
N TRP A 306 -12.81 17.29 -0.60
CA TRP A 306 -12.95 18.48 -1.43
C TRP A 306 -13.73 18.18 -2.72
N VAL A 307 -13.32 17.14 -3.47
CA VAL A 307 -14.00 16.73 -4.71
C VAL A 307 -15.45 16.34 -4.42
N PHE A 308 -15.69 15.59 -3.34
CA PHE A 308 -17.04 15.21 -2.95
C PHE A 308 -17.91 16.43 -2.63
N ASN A 309 -17.38 17.41 -1.90
CA ASN A 309 -18.09 18.64 -1.57
C ASN A 309 -18.47 19.44 -2.84
N GLN A 310 -17.54 19.55 -3.79
CA GLN A 310 -17.80 20.20 -5.08
C GLN A 310 -18.88 19.47 -5.88
N TYR A 311 -18.81 18.14 -5.92
CA TYR A 311 -19.83 17.33 -6.58
C TYR A 311 -21.23 17.53 -5.95
N GLN A 312 -21.33 17.57 -4.62
CA GLN A 312 -22.61 17.82 -3.95
C GLN A 312 -23.17 19.21 -4.28
N LYS A 313 -22.32 20.24 -4.32
CA LYS A 313 -22.73 21.60 -4.74
C LYS A 313 -23.24 21.62 -6.18
N TRP A 314 -22.53 20.97 -7.10
CA TRP A 314 -22.96 20.85 -8.50
C TRP A 314 -24.30 20.10 -8.60
N LYS A 315 -24.44 18.98 -7.90
CA LYS A 315 -25.68 18.19 -7.87
C LYS A 315 -26.87 19.00 -7.34
N ALA A 316 -26.67 19.80 -6.30
CA ALA A 316 -27.71 20.68 -5.77
C ALA A 316 -28.14 21.75 -6.79
N ARG A 317 -27.17 22.34 -7.52
CA ARG A 317 -27.47 23.28 -8.61
C ARG A 317 -28.27 22.62 -9.73
N GLU A 318 -27.92 21.40 -10.13
CA GLU A 318 -28.64 20.64 -11.15
C GLU A 318 -30.09 20.37 -10.74
N ILE A 319 -30.33 19.98 -9.48
CA ILE A 319 -31.70 19.79 -8.94
C ILE A 319 -32.49 21.10 -8.98
N ASN A 320 -31.89 22.21 -8.53
CA ASN A 320 -32.54 23.51 -8.55
C ASN A 320 -32.87 23.96 -9.98
N SER A 321 -31.95 23.76 -10.93
CA SER A 321 -32.19 24.06 -12.35
C SER A 321 -33.38 23.25 -12.90
N ARG A 322 -33.47 21.96 -12.60
CA ARG A 322 -34.62 21.12 -13.01
C ARG A 322 -35.93 21.63 -12.42
N GLN A 323 -35.92 22.03 -11.15
CA GLN A 323 -37.12 22.58 -10.51
C GLN A 323 -37.54 23.92 -11.14
N ASN A 324 -36.57 24.80 -11.45
CA ASN A 324 -36.86 26.06 -12.13
C ASN A 324 -37.48 25.83 -13.52
N ILE A 325 -36.96 24.85 -14.27
CA ILE A 325 -37.54 24.47 -15.57
C ILE A 325 -38.99 23.99 -15.41
N LEU A 326 -39.26 23.14 -14.41
CA LEU A 326 -40.63 22.69 -14.13
C LEU A 326 -41.56 23.85 -13.77
N ASN A 327 -41.12 24.78 -12.91
CA ASN A 327 -41.91 25.94 -12.52
C ASN A 327 -42.20 26.87 -13.72
N LEU A 328 -41.21 27.10 -14.58
CA LEU A 328 -41.38 27.90 -15.80
C LEU A 328 -42.36 27.23 -16.78
N ASN A 329 -42.25 25.92 -16.97
CA ASN A 329 -43.18 25.17 -17.82
C ASN A 329 -44.62 25.24 -17.29
N GLN A 330 -44.82 25.17 -15.98
CA GLN A 330 -46.14 25.35 -15.36
C GLN A 330 -46.70 26.75 -15.61
N GLN A 331 -45.87 27.80 -15.50
CA GLN A 331 -46.29 29.16 -15.81
C GLN A 331 -46.66 29.33 -17.29
N ILE A 332 -45.86 28.79 -18.21
CA ILE A 332 -46.14 28.81 -19.65
C ILE A 332 -47.48 28.12 -19.92
N PHE A 333 -47.71 26.96 -19.33
CA PHE A 333 -48.97 26.23 -19.47
C PHE A 333 -50.16 27.04 -18.95
N ALA A 334 -50.02 27.70 -17.80
CA ALA A 334 -51.07 28.57 -17.26
C ALA A 334 -51.39 29.77 -18.19
N LEU A 335 -50.36 30.38 -18.78
CA LEU A 335 -50.52 31.49 -19.73
C LEU A 335 -51.17 31.02 -21.04
N GLN A 336 -50.79 29.85 -21.55
CA GLN A 336 -51.39 29.27 -22.76
C GLN A 336 -52.87 28.89 -22.58
N ASN A 337 -53.27 28.46 -21.38
CA ASN A 337 -54.64 28.06 -21.08
C ASN A 337 -55.57 29.23 -20.72
N ASN A 338 -55.10 30.48 -20.73
CA ASN A 338 -55.94 31.65 -20.53
C ASN A 338 -55.87 32.65 -21.72
N PRO A 339 -56.15 32.20 -22.96
CA PRO A 339 -56.09 33.07 -24.14
C PRO A 339 -57.18 34.15 -24.12
N TYR A 340 -58.31 33.87 -23.46
CA TYR A 340 -59.47 34.77 -23.41
C TYR A 340 -59.14 36.12 -22.76
N ASN A 341 -58.38 36.11 -21.65
CA ASN A 341 -57.97 37.35 -20.99
C ASN A 341 -56.97 38.17 -21.84
N MET A 342 -56.22 37.52 -22.74
CA MET A 342 -55.27 38.19 -23.62
C MET A 342 -55.97 38.79 -24.85
N ALA A 343 -56.91 38.08 -25.45
CA ALA A 343 -57.76 38.60 -26.54
C ALA A 343 -58.58 39.83 -26.07
N GLU A 344 -59.20 39.75 -24.89
CA GLU A 344 -59.93 40.88 -24.29
C GLU A 344 -59.03 42.11 -24.06
N ALA A 345 -57.82 41.89 -23.51
CA ALA A 345 -56.87 42.98 -23.32
C ALA A 345 -56.40 43.61 -24.64
N ARG A 346 -56.20 42.81 -25.70
CA ARG A 346 -55.78 43.27 -27.03
C ARG A 346 -56.87 44.09 -27.73
N ARG A 347 -58.16 43.70 -27.61
CA ARG A 347 -59.28 44.41 -28.25
C ARG A 347 -59.72 45.67 -27.50
N LEU A 348 -59.42 45.79 -26.21
CA LEU A 348 -59.86 46.90 -25.35
C LEU A 348 -59.56 48.31 -25.92
N PRO A 349 -58.37 48.62 -26.48
CA PRO A 349 -58.09 49.94 -27.06
C PRO A 349 -59.00 50.26 -28.25
N THR A 350 -59.19 49.28 -29.15
CA THR A 350 -60.09 49.41 -30.31
C THR A 350 -61.54 49.55 -29.86
N LEU A 351 -61.99 48.79 -28.87
CA LEU A 351 -63.33 48.93 -28.29
C LEU A 351 -63.56 50.31 -27.67
N LYS A 352 -62.56 50.87 -26.95
CA LYS A 352 -62.65 52.23 -26.41
C LYS A 352 -62.79 53.28 -27.52
N TYR A 353 -62.01 53.14 -28.60
CA TYR A 353 -62.10 54.04 -29.74
C TYR A 353 -63.46 53.96 -30.44
N VAL A 354 -63.96 52.74 -30.68
CA VAL A 354 -65.30 52.52 -31.26
C VAL A 354 -66.39 53.08 -30.35
N SER A 355 -66.29 52.88 -29.03
CA SER A 355 -67.24 53.43 -28.06
C SER A 355 -67.31 54.95 -28.13
N ILE A 356 -66.16 55.64 -28.25
CA ILE A 356 -66.10 57.10 -28.44
C ILE A 356 -66.83 57.51 -29.73
N LEU A 357 -66.58 56.83 -30.84
CA LEU A 357 -67.21 57.11 -32.13
C LEU A 357 -68.73 56.90 -32.11
N LEU A 358 -69.19 55.90 -31.35
CA LEU A 358 -70.61 55.57 -31.23
C LEU A 358 -71.36 56.38 -30.18
N ASN A 359 -70.67 57.11 -29.29
CA ASN A 359 -71.29 57.86 -28.21
C ASN A 359 -72.36 58.88 -28.67
N PRO A 360 -72.18 59.62 -29.79
CA PRO A 360 -73.20 60.54 -30.30
C PRO A 360 -74.47 59.87 -30.82
N ILE A 361 -74.43 58.57 -31.14
CA ILE A 361 -75.59 57.83 -31.65
C ILE A 361 -76.53 57.48 -30.48
N PRO A 362 -77.80 57.94 -30.50
CA PRO A 362 -78.77 57.62 -29.47
C PRO A 362 -79.14 56.12 -29.49
N GLN A 363 -79.58 55.60 -28.34
CA GLN A 363 -80.08 54.24 -28.20
C GLN A 363 -81.29 53.98 -29.12
N TYR A 364 -81.40 52.77 -29.68
CA TYR A 364 -82.49 52.40 -30.58
C TYR A 364 -83.76 52.04 -29.81
N MET A 365 -84.80 52.84 -29.99
CA MET A 365 -86.14 52.68 -29.44
C MET A 365 -87.20 52.53 -30.56
N GLY A 366 -86.78 52.44 -31.82
CA GLY A 366 -87.68 52.41 -32.99
C GLY A 366 -87.92 53.79 -33.62
N GLN A 367 -87.04 54.76 -33.37
CA GLN A 367 -87.16 56.14 -33.86
C GLN A 367 -86.95 56.30 -35.37
N MET A 368 -86.41 55.28 -36.05
CA MET A 368 -86.16 55.28 -37.49
C MET A 368 -86.15 53.84 -38.03
N PRO A 369 -86.24 53.63 -39.35
CA PRO A 369 -86.11 52.30 -39.94
C PRO A 369 -84.81 51.60 -39.50
N PRO A 370 -84.84 50.29 -39.19
CA PRO A 370 -83.67 49.58 -38.69
C PRO A 370 -82.47 49.59 -39.63
N SER A 371 -82.70 49.54 -40.96
CA SER A 371 -81.63 49.59 -41.94
C SER A 371 -80.84 50.91 -41.81
N ASP A 372 -81.53 52.05 -41.78
CA ASP A 372 -80.95 53.38 -41.62
C ASP A 372 -80.17 53.51 -40.31
N TYR A 373 -80.73 52.97 -39.22
CA TYR A 373 -80.06 52.98 -37.91
C TYR A 373 -78.79 52.11 -37.90
N CYS A 374 -78.87 50.90 -38.47
CA CYS A 374 -77.70 50.02 -38.61
C CYS A 374 -76.63 50.67 -39.50
N ASP A 375 -77.01 51.33 -40.60
CA ASP A 375 -76.07 52.06 -41.47
C ASP A 375 -75.42 53.23 -40.73
N MET A 376 -76.18 53.96 -39.91
CA MET A 376 -75.64 55.03 -39.09
C MET A 376 -74.57 54.53 -38.11
N ILE A 377 -74.78 53.39 -37.46
CA ILE A 377 -73.75 52.75 -36.61
C ILE A 377 -72.54 52.34 -37.45
N ILE A 378 -72.77 51.70 -38.60
CA ILE A 378 -71.70 51.21 -39.47
C ILE A 378 -70.85 52.36 -40.03
N GLN A 379 -71.47 53.49 -40.36
CA GLN A 379 -70.76 54.69 -40.82
C GLN A 379 -69.99 55.36 -39.68
N ALA A 380 -70.56 55.43 -38.47
CA ALA A 380 -69.90 56.09 -37.34
C ALA A 380 -68.61 55.37 -36.90
N TRP A 381 -68.57 54.04 -36.90
CA TRP A 381 -67.34 53.30 -36.57
C TRP A 381 -66.41 53.08 -37.77
N ALA A 382 -66.74 53.56 -38.98
CA ALA A 382 -65.94 53.35 -40.19
C ALA A 382 -64.47 53.80 -40.03
N PRO A 383 -64.16 54.91 -39.32
CA PRO A 383 -62.77 55.30 -39.04
C PRO A 383 -61.98 54.29 -38.19
N ALA A 384 -62.65 53.37 -37.49
CA ALA A 384 -62.03 52.33 -36.68
C ALA A 384 -61.81 51.02 -37.44
N ILE A 385 -62.36 50.86 -38.65
CA ILE A 385 -62.21 49.62 -39.46
C ILE A 385 -60.74 49.22 -39.66
N PRO A 386 -59.79 50.13 -39.99
CA PRO A 386 -58.38 49.75 -40.12
C PRO A 386 -57.81 49.13 -38.84
N ASN A 387 -58.20 49.64 -37.68
CA ASN A 387 -57.76 49.11 -36.38
C ASN A 387 -58.38 47.74 -36.08
N MET A 388 -59.66 47.55 -36.42
CA MET A 388 -60.35 46.26 -36.29
C MET A 388 -59.71 45.20 -37.20
N MET A 389 -59.47 45.54 -38.47
CA MET A 389 -58.84 44.64 -39.44
C MET A 389 -57.39 44.31 -39.06
N ALA A 390 -56.62 45.29 -38.59
CA ALA A 390 -55.25 45.04 -38.13
C ALA A 390 -55.23 44.06 -36.95
N LEU A 391 -56.21 44.15 -36.04
CA LEU A 391 -56.32 43.25 -34.90
C LEU A 391 -56.71 41.83 -35.35
N GLU A 392 -57.72 41.71 -36.21
CA GLU A 392 -58.20 40.44 -36.76
C GLU A 392 -57.14 39.73 -37.61
N ASN A 393 -56.38 40.48 -38.42
CA ASN A 393 -55.26 39.94 -39.20
C ASN A 393 -54.09 39.49 -38.32
N ALA A 394 -53.87 40.16 -37.17
CA ALA A 394 -52.84 39.77 -36.23
C ALA A 394 -53.24 38.50 -35.45
N ASN A 395 -54.52 38.37 -35.08
CA ASN A 395 -55.07 37.17 -34.46
C ASN A 395 -56.54 37.00 -34.85
N ALA A 396 -56.87 35.89 -35.51
CA ALA A 396 -58.23 35.57 -35.89
C ALA A 396 -59.15 35.45 -34.66
N GLY A 397 -60.31 36.11 -34.71
CA GLY A 397 -61.31 36.15 -33.64
C GLY A 397 -61.15 37.30 -32.64
N ASP A 398 -60.14 38.17 -32.76
CA ASP A 398 -59.97 39.33 -31.86
C ASP A 398 -60.99 40.45 -32.15
N PHE A 399 -61.45 40.61 -33.41
CA PHE A 399 -62.49 41.58 -33.81
C PHE A 399 -63.34 41.12 -35.01
N ASP A 400 -63.89 39.91 -34.89
CA ASP A 400 -64.76 39.31 -35.90
C ASP A 400 -66.18 39.93 -35.93
N ASP A 401 -67.06 39.38 -36.77
CA ASP A 401 -68.44 39.86 -36.90
C ASP A 401 -69.27 39.64 -35.63
N ALA A 402 -68.93 38.65 -34.79
CA ALA A 402 -69.62 38.43 -33.53
C ALA A 402 -69.32 39.58 -32.55
N VAL A 403 -68.07 40.06 -32.47
CA VAL A 403 -67.72 41.24 -31.67
C VAL A 403 -68.47 42.49 -32.17
N LYS A 404 -68.54 42.69 -33.49
CA LYS A 404 -69.28 43.82 -34.09
C LYS A 404 -70.76 43.77 -33.72
N VAL A 405 -71.39 42.60 -33.76
CA VAL A 405 -72.79 42.43 -33.38
C VAL A 405 -73.03 42.71 -31.91
N GLU A 406 -72.17 42.26 -31.01
CA GLU A 406 -72.33 42.55 -29.58
C GLU A 406 -72.28 44.07 -29.29
N ILE A 407 -71.42 44.80 -30.00
CA ILE A 407 -71.40 46.28 -29.92
C ILE A 407 -72.73 46.86 -30.41
N MET A 408 -73.28 46.37 -31.52
CA MET A 408 -74.57 46.83 -32.05
C MET A 408 -75.75 46.47 -31.13
N LYS A 409 -75.75 45.27 -30.52
CA LYS A 409 -76.75 44.86 -29.52
C LYS A 409 -76.75 45.81 -28.31
N GLY A 410 -75.58 46.29 -27.89
CA GLY A 410 -75.43 47.31 -26.83
C GLY A 410 -76.06 48.67 -27.14
N LYS A 411 -76.46 48.91 -28.39
CA LYS A 411 -77.21 50.10 -28.84
C LYS A 411 -78.72 49.88 -28.95
N MET A 412 -79.21 48.69 -28.61
CA MET A 412 -80.65 48.40 -28.58
C MET A 412 -81.23 48.75 -27.22
N ALA A 413 -82.43 49.32 -27.20
CA ALA A 413 -83.12 49.67 -25.97
C ALA A 413 -84.65 49.44 -26.08
N GLY A 414 -85.35 49.60 -24.96
CA GLY A 414 -86.80 49.45 -24.89
C GLY A 414 -87.27 48.08 -25.37
N LYS A 415 -88.29 48.03 -26.23
CA LYS A 415 -88.82 46.78 -26.77
C LYS A 415 -87.85 46.03 -27.69
N TYR A 416 -86.80 46.68 -28.18
CA TYR A 416 -85.78 46.05 -29.03
C TYR A 416 -84.65 45.40 -28.23
N ALA A 417 -84.63 45.57 -26.91
CA ALA A 417 -83.73 44.90 -25.99
C ALA A 417 -84.49 43.98 -25.00
N PRO A 418 -83.91 42.85 -24.57
CA PRO A 418 -82.69 42.26 -25.08
C PRO A 418 -82.88 41.68 -26.49
N VAL A 419 -81.80 41.68 -27.27
CA VAL A 419 -81.76 40.97 -28.56
C VAL A 419 -81.59 39.48 -28.27
N PRO A 420 -82.45 38.60 -28.81
CA PRO A 420 -82.33 37.16 -28.62
C PRO A 420 -81.05 36.63 -29.31
N PRO A 421 -80.56 35.43 -28.93
CA PRO A 421 -79.41 34.83 -29.59
C PRO A 421 -79.68 34.39 -31.03
N GLN A 422 -80.96 34.13 -31.38
CA GLN A 422 -81.38 33.64 -32.68
C GLN A 422 -82.53 34.47 -33.26
N ASN A 423 -82.52 34.62 -34.58
CA ASN A 423 -83.59 35.24 -35.35
C ASN A 423 -84.73 34.25 -35.56
N ASN A 424 -85.73 34.34 -34.67
CA ASN A 424 -86.92 33.49 -34.70
C ASN A 424 -87.98 33.95 -35.74
N PHE A 425 -87.69 34.98 -36.53
CA PHE A 425 -88.60 35.45 -37.59
C PHE A 425 -88.37 34.74 -38.93
N VAL A 426 -87.32 33.92 -39.03
CA VAL A 426 -87.00 33.08 -40.20
C VAL A 426 -87.08 31.60 -39.81
N ASN A 427 -87.39 30.73 -40.77
CA ASN A 427 -87.45 29.28 -40.58
C ASN A 427 -86.52 28.58 -41.59
N PRO A 428 -85.47 27.86 -41.16
CA PRO A 428 -85.05 27.65 -39.76
C PRO A 428 -84.53 28.93 -39.10
N ALA A 429 -84.56 28.96 -37.77
CA ALA A 429 -83.99 30.08 -37.00
C ALA A 429 -82.48 30.18 -37.23
N VAL A 430 -81.96 31.40 -37.37
CA VAL A 430 -80.54 31.69 -37.68
C VAL A 430 -79.89 32.42 -36.51
N ASN A 431 -78.63 32.11 -36.18
CA ASN A 431 -77.89 32.83 -35.12
C ASN A 431 -77.71 34.30 -35.48
N ILE A 432 -77.78 35.18 -34.47
CA ILE A 432 -77.51 36.62 -34.62
C ILE A 432 -76.04 36.87 -34.23
N ASP A 433 -75.14 36.51 -35.14
CA ASP A 433 -73.68 36.54 -35.02
C ASP A 433 -72.99 37.45 -36.07
N SER A 434 -73.75 38.06 -36.99
CA SER A 434 -73.25 39.07 -37.93
C SER A 434 -74.14 40.32 -38.01
N PRO A 435 -73.60 41.49 -38.41
CA PRO A 435 -74.40 42.72 -38.54
C PRO A 435 -75.63 42.53 -39.44
N ASP A 436 -75.52 41.67 -40.45
CA ASP A 436 -76.61 41.37 -41.39
C ASP A 436 -77.73 40.54 -40.74
N THR A 437 -77.37 39.52 -39.95
CA THR A 437 -78.38 38.70 -39.24
C THR A 437 -79.09 39.51 -38.15
N LEU A 438 -78.38 40.44 -37.50
CA LEU A 438 -78.97 41.42 -36.58
C LEU A 438 -79.93 42.37 -37.30
N ARG A 439 -79.51 42.94 -38.44
CA ARG A 439 -80.33 43.82 -39.26
C ARG A 439 -81.60 43.13 -39.72
N ALA A 440 -81.52 41.88 -40.18
CA ALA A 440 -82.67 41.08 -40.59
C ALA A 440 -83.67 40.87 -39.45
N TRP A 441 -83.18 40.51 -38.26
CA TRP A 441 -84.02 40.37 -37.07
C TRP A 441 -84.67 41.69 -36.65
N LEU A 442 -83.90 42.78 -36.63
CA LEU A 442 -84.37 44.09 -36.20
C LEU A 442 -85.44 44.65 -37.16
N ASN A 443 -85.25 44.44 -38.48
CA ASN A 443 -86.26 44.72 -39.50
C ASN A 443 -87.57 43.96 -39.27
N ALA A 444 -87.49 42.64 -39.07
CA ALA A 444 -88.67 41.83 -38.82
C ALA A 444 -89.41 42.25 -37.54
N LYS A 445 -88.67 42.56 -36.47
CA LYS A 445 -89.25 43.04 -35.21
C LYS A 445 -89.89 44.42 -35.35
N TYR A 446 -89.22 45.35 -36.03
CA TYR A 446 -89.72 46.70 -36.27
C TYR A 446 -91.03 46.70 -37.07
N GLN A 447 -91.11 45.87 -38.12
CA GLN A 447 -92.33 45.74 -38.91
C GLN A 447 -93.51 45.22 -38.07
N ARG A 448 -93.28 44.20 -37.23
CA ARG A 448 -94.35 43.63 -36.38
C ARG A 448 -94.78 44.56 -35.25
N GLU A 449 -93.83 45.19 -34.56
CA GLU A 449 -94.09 45.88 -33.30
C GLU A 449 -94.23 47.40 -33.41
N THR A 450 -93.84 48.02 -34.54
CA THR A 450 -93.88 49.49 -34.72
C THR A 450 -94.73 49.91 -35.90
N VAL A 451 -94.51 49.34 -37.09
CA VAL A 451 -95.33 49.67 -38.28
C VAL A 451 -96.70 48.99 -38.20
N GLY A 452 -96.75 47.76 -37.67
CA GLY A 452 -97.96 46.94 -37.58
C GLY A 452 -98.17 46.11 -38.86
N THR A 453 -99.00 45.07 -38.75
CA THR A 453 -99.32 44.23 -39.91
C THR A 453 -100.35 44.91 -40.82
N SER A 454 -100.44 44.51 -42.08
CA SER A 454 -101.50 44.97 -43.00
C SER A 454 -102.91 44.78 -42.43
N GLN A 455 -103.15 43.72 -41.65
CA GLN A 455 -104.40 43.52 -40.92
C GLN A 455 -104.64 44.57 -39.82
N SER A 456 -103.57 45.01 -39.14
CA SER A 456 -103.65 46.08 -38.13
C SER A 456 -103.96 47.43 -38.78
N ALA A 457 -103.36 47.70 -39.94
CA ALA A 457 -103.63 48.89 -40.73
C ALA A 457 -105.06 48.92 -41.26
N ILE A 458 -105.57 47.79 -41.78
CA ILE A 458 -106.97 47.64 -42.23
C ILE A 458 -107.95 47.82 -41.05
N LEU A 459 -107.62 47.33 -39.86
CA LEU A 459 -108.44 47.54 -38.66
C LEU A 459 -108.47 49.01 -38.23
N ARG A 460 -107.34 49.73 -38.30
CA ARG A 460 -107.29 51.16 -38.00
C ARG A 460 -108.06 51.99 -39.03
N LEU A 461 -107.88 51.71 -40.33
CA LEU A 461 -108.63 52.36 -41.40
C LEU A 461 -110.14 52.08 -41.29
N SER A 462 -110.55 50.86 -40.91
CA SER A 462 -111.98 50.55 -40.74
C SER A 462 -112.59 51.15 -39.46
N GLN A 463 -111.77 51.61 -38.51
CA GLN A 463 -112.19 52.32 -37.30
C GLN A 463 -112.07 53.85 -37.42
N GLU A 464 -111.50 54.35 -38.51
CA GLU A 464 -111.35 55.77 -38.78
C GLU A 464 -112.74 56.40 -39.00
N ARG A 465 -113.03 57.47 -38.27
CA ARG A 465 -114.31 58.19 -38.34
C ARG A 465 -114.10 59.53 -39.05
N PHE A 466 -114.67 59.64 -40.25
CA PHE A 466 -114.78 60.91 -40.98
C PHE A 466 -115.67 61.88 -40.20
N GLN A 467 -115.13 63.07 -39.91
CA GLN A 467 -115.86 64.19 -39.33
C GLN A 467 -116.61 64.96 -40.43
N PRO A 468 -117.73 65.63 -40.10
CA PRO A 468 -118.56 66.35 -41.09
C PRO A 468 -117.87 67.52 -41.81
N PHE A 469 -116.71 67.97 -41.31
CA PHE A 469 -115.93 69.09 -41.83
C PHE A 469 -114.65 68.64 -42.54
N ASP A 470 -114.42 67.33 -42.65
CA ASP A 470 -113.29 66.82 -43.42
C ASP A 470 -113.57 66.98 -44.92
N ASN A 471 -112.59 67.48 -45.66
CA ASN A 471 -112.64 67.59 -47.11
C ASN A 471 -111.61 66.63 -47.74
N PRO A 472 -111.69 66.33 -49.04
CA PRO A 472 -110.75 65.42 -49.69
C PRO A 472 -109.28 65.79 -49.47
N ASP A 473 -108.98 67.09 -49.44
CA ASP A 473 -107.63 67.61 -49.20
C ASP A 473 -107.12 67.33 -47.76
N THR A 474 -108.01 67.05 -46.81
CA THR A 474 -107.66 66.79 -45.40
C THR A 474 -106.97 65.43 -45.21
N TYR A 475 -106.99 64.56 -46.22
CA TYR A 475 -106.45 63.19 -46.17
C TYR A 475 -105.31 62.93 -47.18
N GLU A 476 -104.78 63.97 -47.83
CA GLU A 476 -103.81 63.87 -48.94
C GLU A 476 -102.33 64.15 -48.55
N THR A 477 -101.87 63.74 -47.36
CA THR A 477 -100.43 63.83 -46.96
C THR A 477 -99.80 62.50 -46.62
#